data_AF-A0A656XVG4-F1
#
_entry.id   AF-A0A656XVG4-F1
#
_cell.length_a   1.000
_cell.length_b   1.000
_cell.length_c   1.000
_cell.angle_alpha   90.00
_cell.angle_beta   90.00
_cell.angle_gamma   90.00
#
_symmetry.space_group_name_H-M   'P 1'
#
loop_
_entity.id
_entity.type
_entity.pdbx_description
1 polymer ?
#
loop_
_entity_poly.entity_id
_entity_poly.type
_entity_poly.pdbx_seq_one_letter_code
_entity_poly.pdbx_strand_id
1 'polypeptide(L)'
;MALGNQLSPTQTLVTFCLWAQRNGYSVGEMHGFSAVHPVHTHGSWHFDSDGGFGKAADINKNGPDEREQLIAAVDRAQELGLGVIFARDGVAGVAGHHKNHLHVDVGPFSHLGQSSFTPRGGGDVLTEALQRAVRGSADQVWGADTDLRAEAVKAASNLMGVTFPHGIEFTQRVVGVADDGVWGNQSRAAHDQTTAAIQRALGRAPTGIWDQAMVNAYSHARSLRNRAV
;
A
#
# COMPACT_ATOMS: atom_id res chain seq x y z
N MET A 1 -14.76 12.16 17.10
CA MET A 1 -13.58 11.25 17.13
C MET A 1 -12.54 11.71 16.11
N ALA A 2 -11.69 12.67 16.48
CA ALA A 2 -10.34 12.82 15.94
C ALA A 2 -9.54 12.41 17.15
N LEU A 3 -9.30 11.10 17.24
CA LEU A 3 -8.80 10.51 18.48
C LEU A 3 -7.28 10.33 18.44
N GLY A 4 -6.57 11.11 17.63
CA GLY A 4 -5.12 11.05 17.62
C GLY A 4 -4.48 11.80 16.46
N ASN A 5 -3.16 11.66 16.37
CA ASN A 5 -2.38 12.17 15.27
C ASN A 5 -2.71 11.39 13.99
N GLN A 6 -2.89 12.10 12.89
CA GLN A 6 -2.91 11.48 11.56
C GLN A 6 -1.57 10.77 11.33
N LEU A 7 -1.61 9.46 11.06
CA LEU A 7 -0.41 8.69 10.69
C LEU A 7 -0.35 8.43 9.20
N SER A 8 -1.50 8.12 8.60
CA SER A 8 -1.60 7.79 7.19
C SER A 8 -1.95 9.03 6.36
N PRO A 9 -1.37 9.20 5.16
CA PRO A 9 -1.81 10.25 4.25
C PRO A 9 -3.27 10.05 3.86
N THR A 10 -4.01 11.15 3.70
CA THR A 10 -5.39 11.13 3.17
C THR A 10 -5.46 10.39 1.83
N GLN A 11 -4.41 10.50 1.01
CA GLN A 11 -4.31 9.79 -0.27
C GLN A 11 -4.29 8.25 -0.13
N THR A 12 -3.77 7.71 0.98
CA THR A 12 -3.82 6.26 1.25
C THR A 12 -5.27 5.82 1.47
N LEU A 13 -6.05 6.60 2.22
CA LEU A 13 -7.49 6.35 2.39
C LEU A 13 -8.24 6.46 1.05
N VAL A 14 -7.95 7.49 0.25
CA VAL A 14 -8.53 7.62 -1.11
C VAL A 14 -8.21 6.39 -1.97
N THR A 15 -6.97 5.89 -1.90
CA THR A 15 -6.54 4.70 -2.65
C THR A 15 -7.32 3.45 -2.22
N PHE A 16 -7.50 3.27 -0.92
CA PHE A 16 -8.34 2.22 -0.37
C PHE A 16 -9.81 2.35 -0.82
N CYS A 17 -10.39 3.54 -0.76
CA CYS A 17 -11.77 3.78 -1.18
C CYS A 17 -12.00 3.49 -2.67
N LEU A 18 -11.05 3.88 -3.53
CA LEU A 18 -11.10 3.53 -4.96
C LEU A 18 -10.96 2.02 -5.19
N TRP A 19 -10.12 1.33 -4.41
CA TRP A 19 -10.05 -0.13 -4.43
C TRP A 19 -11.39 -0.74 -4.00
N ALA A 20 -12.01 -0.22 -2.93
CA ALA A 20 -13.29 -0.71 -2.43
C ALA A 20 -14.38 -0.57 -3.50
N GLN A 21 -14.51 0.58 -4.16
CA GLN A 21 -15.46 0.77 -5.26
C GLN A 21 -15.24 -0.22 -6.42
N ARG A 22 -13.97 -0.44 -6.82
CA ARG A 22 -13.64 -1.41 -7.90
C ARG A 22 -13.99 -2.86 -7.54
N ASN A 23 -14.03 -3.19 -6.25
CA ASN A 23 -14.40 -4.52 -5.76
C ASN A 23 -15.87 -4.58 -5.30
N GLY A 24 -16.68 -3.60 -5.70
CA GLY A 24 -18.12 -3.58 -5.49
C GLY A 24 -18.55 -3.30 -4.05
N TYR A 25 -17.71 -2.63 -3.26
CA TYR A 25 -18.11 -2.04 -1.97
C TYR A 25 -18.66 -0.64 -2.23
N SER A 26 -19.55 -0.15 -1.36
CA SER A 26 -19.91 1.27 -1.31
C SER A 26 -19.05 2.00 -0.28
N VAL A 27 -18.66 3.23 -0.65
CA VAL A 27 -17.93 4.17 0.21
C VAL A 27 -18.91 5.23 0.66
N GLY A 28 -19.20 5.23 1.96
CA GLY A 28 -20.06 6.17 2.64
C GLY A 28 -19.27 7.13 3.53
N GLU A 29 -19.93 8.21 3.95
CA GLU A 29 -19.48 9.16 4.95
C GLU A 29 -18.04 9.72 4.74
N MET A 30 -17.62 9.90 3.48
CA MET A 30 -16.31 10.48 3.16
C MET A 30 -16.44 11.63 2.15
N HIS A 31 -15.99 12.83 2.53
CA HIS A 31 -15.84 13.95 1.60
C HIS A 31 -15.09 13.54 0.33
N GLY A 32 -15.62 13.91 -0.84
CA GLY A 32 -15.08 13.52 -2.15
C GLY A 32 -15.64 12.20 -2.72
N PHE A 33 -16.31 11.38 -1.91
CA PHE A 33 -16.98 10.14 -2.34
C PHE A 33 -18.49 10.16 -2.09
N SER A 34 -18.93 10.66 -0.93
CA SER A 34 -20.34 10.75 -0.55
C SER A 34 -20.58 11.89 0.45
N ALA A 35 -21.85 12.18 0.74
CA ALA A 35 -22.20 13.07 1.84
C ALA A 35 -21.79 12.46 3.20
N VAL A 36 -21.42 13.33 4.14
CA VAL A 36 -21.14 13.00 5.54
C VAL A 36 -22.36 13.39 6.37
N HIS A 37 -22.93 12.46 7.14
CA HIS A 37 -24.09 12.77 7.96
C HIS A 37 -23.69 13.51 9.25
N PRO A 38 -24.53 14.41 9.78
CA PRO A 38 -24.23 15.20 10.97
C PRO A 38 -24.48 14.40 12.27
N VAL A 39 -24.11 13.13 12.29
CA VAL A 39 -24.31 12.21 13.43
C VAL A 39 -23.02 11.95 14.21
N HIS A 40 -21.88 12.35 13.66
CA HIS A 40 -20.60 12.12 14.32
C HIS A 40 -20.33 13.15 15.44
N THR A 41 -19.53 12.72 16.41
CA THR A 41 -19.07 13.60 17.50
C THR A 41 -18.14 14.69 17.00
N HIS A 42 -18.13 15.84 17.68
CA HIS A 42 -17.24 16.96 17.36
C HIS A 42 -15.78 16.48 17.24
N GLY A 43 -15.09 17.05 16.24
CA GLY A 43 -13.76 16.63 15.83
C GLY A 43 -13.73 15.26 15.15
N SER A 44 -14.80 14.63 14.70
CA SER A 44 -14.68 13.38 13.93
C SER A 44 -13.81 13.50 12.67
N TRP A 45 -12.98 12.50 12.39
CA TRP A 45 -12.26 12.40 11.11
C TRP A 45 -13.19 12.39 9.87
N HIS A 46 -14.48 12.04 10.03
CA HIS A 46 -15.47 12.18 8.95
C HIS A 46 -15.72 13.64 8.56
N PHE A 47 -15.59 14.58 9.50
CA PHE A 47 -15.75 16.02 9.24
C PHE A 47 -14.46 16.70 8.76
N ASP A 48 -13.32 16.03 8.91
CA ASP A 48 -12.03 16.57 8.50
C ASP A 48 -11.76 16.23 7.04
N SER A 49 -11.07 17.13 6.35
CA SER A 49 -10.62 16.91 4.98
C SER A 49 -9.24 17.47 4.73
N ASP A 50 -8.58 16.94 3.70
CA ASP A 50 -7.32 17.41 3.16
C ASP A 50 -7.34 17.22 1.64
N GLY A 51 -6.95 18.25 0.89
CA GLY A 51 -7.03 18.23 -0.58
C GLY A 51 -8.43 17.96 -1.16
N GLY A 52 -9.51 18.25 -0.41
CA GLY A 52 -10.89 18.00 -0.83
C GLY A 52 -11.42 16.59 -0.53
N PHE A 53 -10.61 15.72 0.10
CA PHE A 53 -11.00 14.36 0.48
C PHE A 53 -11.11 14.20 2.00
N GLY A 54 -12.05 13.39 2.45
CA GLY A 54 -12.29 13.11 3.88
C GLY A 54 -11.17 12.29 4.52
N LYS A 55 -11.06 12.35 5.86
CA LYS A 55 -10.05 11.60 6.63
C LYS A 55 -10.58 10.33 7.31
N ALA A 56 -11.87 10.04 7.15
CA ALA A 56 -12.49 8.76 7.45
C ALA A 56 -13.54 8.41 6.40
N ALA A 57 -13.86 7.13 6.31
CA ALA A 57 -14.86 6.58 5.42
C ALA A 57 -15.53 5.35 6.05
N ASP A 58 -16.80 5.15 5.70
CA ASP A 58 -17.55 3.96 6.06
C ASP A 58 -17.70 3.05 4.85
N ILE A 59 -17.12 1.86 4.92
CA ILE A 59 -17.18 0.87 3.86
C ILE A 59 -18.30 -0.11 4.13
N ASN A 60 -19.15 -0.29 3.13
CA ASN A 60 -20.33 -1.12 3.21
C ASN A 60 -20.32 -2.14 2.06
N LYS A 61 -20.92 -3.31 2.31
CA LYS A 61 -21.18 -4.32 1.30
C LYS A 61 -22.59 -4.86 1.48
N ASN A 62 -23.39 -4.89 0.43
CA ASN A 62 -24.70 -5.53 0.48
C ASN A 62 -24.58 -6.96 -0.03
N GLY A 63 -25.16 -7.93 0.69
CA GLY A 63 -25.22 -9.31 0.23
C GLY A 63 -25.23 -10.34 1.36
N PRO A 64 -25.53 -11.61 1.05
CA PRO A 64 -25.52 -12.70 2.03
C PRO A 64 -24.13 -12.95 2.64
N ASP A 65 -23.07 -12.50 1.97
CA ASP A 65 -21.66 -12.62 2.32
C ASP A 65 -21.03 -11.29 2.77
N GLU A 66 -21.85 -10.28 3.09
CA GLU A 66 -21.43 -8.94 3.55
C GLU A 66 -20.31 -9.00 4.59
N ARG A 67 -20.50 -9.81 5.64
CA ARG A 67 -19.54 -9.88 6.74
C ARG A 67 -18.19 -10.43 6.31
N GLU A 68 -18.17 -11.47 5.49
CA GLU A 68 -16.91 -12.08 4.99
C GLU A 68 -16.17 -11.09 4.09
N GLN A 69 -16.89 -10.36 3.23
CA GLN A 69 -16.29 -9.32 2.40
C GLN A 69 -15.77 -8.14 3.23
N LEU A 70 -16.51 -7.70 4.25
CA LEU A 70 -16.01 -6.65 5.15
C LEU A 70 -14.75 -7.09 5.90
N ILE A 71 -14.59 -8.38 6.23
CA ILE A 71 -13.34 -8.92 6.78
C ILE A 71 -12.19 -8.80 5.78
N ALA A 72 -12.40 -9.13 4.50
CA ALA A 72 -11.38 -8.93 3.47
C ALA A 72 -10.99 -7.43 3.32
N ALA A 73 -11.96 -6.53 3.46
CA ALA A 73 -11.71 -5.09 3.46
C ALA A 73 -10.94 -4.60 4.71
N VAL A 74 -11.16 -5.21 5.89
CA VAL A 74 -10.35 -4.96 7.10
C VAL A 74 -8.89 -5.24 6.81
N ASP A 75 -8.59 -6.44 6.31
CA ASP A 75 -7.21 -6.86 6.07
C ASP A 75 -6.54 -5.91 5.08
N ARG A 76 -7.25 -5.53 4.01
CA ARG A 76 -6.74 -4.57 3.02
C ARG A 76 -6.48 -3.18 3.61
N ALA A 77 -7.41 -2.65 4.41
CA ALA A 77 -7.22 -1.35 5.06
C ALA A 77 -6.02 -1.37 6.02
N GLN A 78 -5.87 -2.46 6.78
CA GLN A 78 -4.76 -2.62 7.73
C GLN A 78 -3.41 -2.81 7.05
N GLU A 79 -3.34 -3.46 5.89
CA GLU A 79 -2.15 -3.51 5.02
C GLU A 79 -1.72 -2.10 4.57
N LEU A 80 -2.69 -1.24 4.31
CA LEU A 80 -2.44 0.15 3.93
C LEU A 80 -2.10 1.05 5.11
N GLY A 81 -2.21 0.55 6.35
CA GLY A 81 -1.91 1.33 7.55
C GLY A 81 -3.02 2.26 7.96
N LEU A 82 -4.23 1.99 7.51
CA LEU A 82 -5.40 2.75 7.92
C LEU A 82 -5.90 2.22 9.26
N GLY A 83 -6.37 3.13 10.10
CA GLY A 83 -7.13 2.82 11.29
C GLY A 83 -8.43 2.13 10.88
N VAL A 84 -8.81 1.08 11.61
CA VAL A 84 -9.98 0.27 11.31
C VAL A 84 -10.80 0.00 12.57
N ILE A 85 -12.08 0.33 12.55
CA ILE A 85 -13.02 -0.06 13.60
C ILE A 85 -14.09 -0.97 13.00
N PHE A 86 -14.14 -2.21 13.50
CA PHE A 86 -15.12 -3.21 13.05
C PHE A 86 -15.31 -4.30 14.10
N ALA A 87 -16.55 -4.76 14.29
CA ALA A 87 -16.86 -5.87 15.20
C ALA A 87 -16.48 -7.24 14.59
N ARG A 88 -15.19 -7.44 14.26
CA ARG A 88 -14.69 -8.69 13.67
C ARG A 88 -14.64 -9.81 14.71
N ASP A 89 -13.93 -9.55 15.80
CA ASP A 89 -13.50 -10.50 16.82
C ASP A 89 -14.31 -10.36 18.14
N GLY A 90 -15.27 -9.43 18.15
CA GLY A 90 -16.10 -9.11 19.31
C GLY A 90 -16.78 -7.76 19.18
N VAL A 91 -17.44 -7.29 20.24
CA VAL A 91 -18.16 -6.01 20.28
C VAL A 91 -17.67 -5.07 21.38
N ALA A 92 -16.48 -5.32 21.92
CA ALA A 92 -15.93 -4.46 22.96
C ALA A 92 -15.70 -3.04 22.43
N GLY A 93 -15.94 -2.05 23.29
CA GLY A 93 -15.67 -0.64 23.00
C GLY A 93 -16.38 -0.11 21.75
N VAL A 94 -15.67 0.73 20.99
CA VAL A 94 -16.21 1.41 19.80
C VAL A 94 -16.63 0.47 18.68
N ALA A 95 -16.05 -0.74 18.61
CA ALA A 95 -16.43 -1.74 17.62
C ALA A 95 -17.90 -2.19 17.77
N GLY A 96 -18.49 -2.10 18.96
CA GLY A 96 -19.90 -2.44 19.19
C GLY A 96 -20.90 -1.63 18.35
N HIS A 97 -20.49 -0.47 17.83
CA HIS A 97 -21.30 0.36 16.92
C HIS A 97 -21.05 0.08 15.43
N HIS A 98 -20.01 -0.70 15.11
CA HIS A 98 -19.53 -0.95 13.74
C HIS A 98 -19.70 -2.44 13.40
N LYS A 99 -20.94 -2.92 13.42
CA LYS A 99 -21.27 -4.34 13.20
C LYS A 99 -21.56 -4.70 11.75
N ASN A 100 -22.06 -3.73 11.00
CA ASN A 100 -22.59 -3.85 9.63
C ASN A 100 -21.86 -2.94 8.63
N HIS A 101 -20.83 -2.22 9.08
CA HIS A 101 -19.98 -1.41 8.23
C HIS A 101 -18.60 -1.33 8.86
N LEU A 102 -17.63 -1.09 8.00
CA LEU A 102 -16.24 -0.93 8.36
C LEU A 102 -15.92 0.57 8.40
N HIS A 103 -15.62 1.11 9.58
CA HIS A 103 -15.06 2.45 9.67
C HIS A 103 -13.55 2.39 9.42
N VAL A 104 -13.07 3.20 8.48
CA VAL A 104 -11.65 3.29 8.10
C VAL A 104 -11.20 4.74 8.15
N ASP A 105 -10.07 4.99 8.82
CA ASP A 105 -9.55 6.34 9.03
C ASP A 105 -8.02 6.43 8.87
N VAL A 106 -7.51 7.65 8.82
CA VAL A 106 -6.08 7.96 8.67
C VAL A 106 -5.30 7.94 10.00
N GLY A 107 -5.97 7.59 11.09
CA GLY A 107 -5.47 7.64 12.45
C GLY A 107 -4.61 6.43 12.85
N PRO A 108 -4.10 6.45 14.09
CA PRO A 108 -3.07 5.51 14.55
C PRO A 108 -3.61 4.18 15.07
N PHE A 109 -4.93 4.01 15.17
CA PHE A 109 -5.52 2.95 15.97
C PHE A 109 -6.58 2.18 15.19
N SER A 110 -6.57 0.87 15.39
CA SER A 110 -7.62 -0.05 15.00
C SER A 110 -8.25 -0.66 16.26
N HIS A 111 -9.52 -1.05 16.17
CA HIS A 111 -10.23 -1.78 17.21
C HIS A 111 -11.15 -2.82 16.57
N LEU A 112 -10.78 -4.10 16.70
CA LEU A 112 -11.48 -5.20 16.02
C LEU A 112 -12.48 -5.96 16.90
N GLY A 113 -12.84 -5.39 18.06
CA GLY A 113 -13.87 -5.94 18.95
C GLY A 113 -13.35 -6.54 20.25
N GLN A 114 -12.04 -6.45 20.49
CA GLN A 114 -11.38 -6.90 21.72
C GLN A 114 -10.65 -5.75 22.42
N SER A 115 -9.61 -5.22 21.77
CA SER A 115 -8.82 -4.09 22.27
C SER A 115 -8.34 -3.20 21.13
N SER A 116 -7.93 -1.97 21.47
CA SER A 116 -7.24 -1.09 20.54
C SER A 116 -5.82 -1.58 20.25
N PHE A 117 -5.36 -1.42 19.02
CA PHE A 117 -3.98 -1.68 18.61
C PHE A 117 -3.59 -0.77 17.43
N THR A 118 -2.32 -0.63 17.14
CA THR A 118 -1.85 0.10 15.96
C THR A 118 -1.80 -0.85 14.75
N PRO A 119 -2.49 -0.52 13.63
CA PRO A 119 -2.44 -1.34 12.43
C PRO A 119 -1.00 -1.45 11.91
N ARG A 120 -0.64 -2.64 11.40
CA ARG A 120 0.74 -2.96 11.03
C ARG A 120 1.20 -2.20 9.76
N GLY A 121 0.28 -1.89 8.85
CA GLY A 121 0.58 -1.41 7.48
C GLY A 121 0.84 0.08 7.31
N GLY A 122 1.07 0.50 6.04
CA GLY A 122 1.46 1.85 5.62
C GLY A 122 1.68 1.99 4.10
N GLY A 123 0.83 1.37 3.29
CA GLY A 123 1.04 1.26 1.84
C GLY A 123 0.88 2.57 1.07
N ASP A 124 1.66 2.72 -0.01
CA ASP A 124 1.66 3.93 -0.84
C ASP A 124 1.76 3.67 -2.35
N VAL A 125 1.33 4.66 -3.14
CA VAL A 125 1.32 4.61 -4.62
C VAL A 125 2.72 4.41 -5.20
N LEU A 126 3.76 4.90 -4.52
CA LEU A 126 5.14 4.69 -4.93
C LEU A 126 5.52 3.22 -4.84
N THR A 127 5.12 2.55 -3.76
CA THR A 127 5.35 1.12 -3.54
C THR A 127 4.63 0.29 -4.59
N GLU A 128 3.38 0.64 -4.94
CA GLU A 128 2.68 -0.01 -6.04
C GLU A 128 3.43 0.16 -7.37
N ALA A 129 3.88 1.39 -7.67
CA ALA A 129 4.60 1.68 -8.91
C ALA A 129 5.94 0.93 -8.97
N LEU A 130 6.65 0.84 -7.84
CA LEU A 130 7.86 0.05 -7.69
C LEU A 130 7.59 -1.44 -7.94
N GLN A 131 6.59 -2.01 -7.29
CA GLN A 131 6.20 -3.42 -7.42
C GLN A 131 5.85 -3.77 -8.87
N ARG A 132 5.08 -2.91 -9.54
CA ARG A 132 4.78 -3.07 -10.97
C ARG A 132 6.04 -3.00 -11.83
N ALA A 133 6.98 -2.11 -11.54
CA ALA A 133 8.23 -2.01 -12.28
C ALA A 133 9.05 -3.30 -12.20
N VAL A 134 9.08 -3.95 -11.03
CA VAL A 134 9.82 -5.21 -10.79
C VAL A 134 8.96 -6.47 -10.94
N ARG A 135 7.76 -6.35 -11.52
CA ARG A 135 6.81 -7.45 -11.76
C ARG A 135 6.48 -8.26 -10.51
N GLY A 136 6.46 -7.59 -9.36
CA GLY A 136 5.96 -8.13 -8.09
C GLY A 136 4.45 -7.97 -7.96
N SER A 137 3.91 -8.56 -6.91
CA SER A 137 2.52 -8.33 -6.52
C SER A 137 2.34 -6.87 -6.11
N ALA A 138 1.44 -6.15 -6.78
CA ALA A 138 1.20 -4.72 -6.55
C ALA A 138 0.25 -4.50 -5.35
N ASP A 139 0.66 -4.98 -4.17
CA ASP A 139 -0.12 -4.92 -2.94
C ASP A 139 0.05 -3.61 -2.16
N GLN A 140 0.89 -2.67 -2.64
CA GLN A 140 1.22 -1.40 -1.99
C GLN A 140 2.03 -1.53 -0.69
N VAL A 141 2.43 -2.74 -0.28
CA VAL A 141 3.20 -3.00 0.94
C VAL A 141 4.66 -3.25 0.60
N TRP A 142 5.57 -2.48 1.18
CA TRP A 142 7.01 -2.69 0.98
C TRP A 142 7.49 -3.83 1.88
N GLY A 143 7.24 -5.06 1.42
CA GLY A 143 7.63 -6.31 2.10
C GLY A 143 8.84 -7.00 1.47
N ALA A 144 9.08 -8.24 1.91
CA ALA A 144 10.24 -9.04 1.50
C ALA A 144 10.29 -9.33 -0.02
N ASP A 145 9.16 -9.55 -0.69
CA ASP A 145 9.13 -9.75 -2.15
C ASP A 145 9.55 -8.48 -2.91
N THR A 146 9.07 -7.31 -2.46
CA THR A 146 9.47 -6.00 -3.02
C THR A 146 10.99 -5.80 -2.89
N ASP A 147 11.54 -6.05 -1.71
CA ASP A 147 12.99 -5.98 -1.46
C ASP A 147 13.77 -6.97 -2.34
N LEU A 148 13.36 -8.24 -2.36
CA LEU A 148 14.01 -9.32 -3.12
C LEU A 148 14.15 -8.97 -4.60
N ARG A 149 13.06 -8.47 -5.20
CA ARG A 149 13.02 -8.14 -6.63
C ARG A 149 13.80 -6.87 -6.94
N ALA A 150 13.67 -5.83 -6.13
CA ALA A 150 14.44 -4.60 -6.33
C ALA A 150 15.96 -4.82 -6.14
N GLU A 151 16.36 -5.63 -5.16
CA GLU A 151 17.76 -6.03 -4.96
C GLU A 151 18.30 -6.88 -6.11
N ALA A 152 17.48 -7.73 -6.74
CA ALA A 152 17.89 -8.46 -7.95
C ALA A 152 18.21 -7.51 -9.12
N VAL A 153 17.41 -6.44 -9.31
CA VAL A 153 17.69 -5.41 -10.33
C VAL A 153 18.95 -4.64 -9.96
N LYS A 154 19.10 -4.21 -8.71
CA LYS A 154 20.32 -3.52 -8.24
C LYS A 154 21.58 -4.34 -8.46
N ALA A 155 21.56 -5.60 -8.04
CA ALA A 155 22.70 -6.52 -8.13
C ALA A 155 23.14 -6.75 -9.58
N ALA A 156 22.19 -6.79 -10.53
CA ALA A 156 22.47 -6.99 -11.95
C ALA A 156 23.05 -5.75 -12.67
N SER A 157 23.17 -4.60 -11.99
CA SER A 157 23.74 -3.38 -12.56
C SER A 157 25.26 -3.49 -12.79
N ASN A 158 25.72 -3.02 -13.95
CA ASN A 158 27.15 -2.91 -14.26
C ASN A 158 27.91 -2.03 -13.25
N LEU A 159 27.28 -0.96 -12.77
CA LEU A 159 27.92 -0.06 -11.81
C LEU A 159 27.97 -0.64 -10.39
N MET A 160 27.17 -1.67 -10.10
CA MET A 160 27.13 -2.36 -8.81
C MET A 160 27.89 -3.70 -8.82
N GLY A 161 28.57 -4.04 -9.92
CA GLY A 161 29.43 -5.21 -10.03
C GLY A 161 28.80 -6.49 -10.59
N VAL A 162 27.62 -6.41 -11.22
CA VAL A 162 26.90 -7.52 -11.90
C VAL A 162 26.95 -8.86 -11.15
N THR A 163 25.99 -9.06 -10.26
CA THR A 163 25.81 -10.31 -9.52
C THR A 163 24.35 -10.77 -9.58
N PHE A 164 24.13 -12.07 -9.37
CA PHE A 164 22.80 -12.70 -9.42
C PHE A 164 22.53 -13.49 -8.13
N PRO A 165 22.30 -12.83 -7.00
CA PRO A 165 22.16 -13.48 -5.69
C PRO A 165 21.00 -14.49 -5.62
N HIS A 166 20.04 -14.39 -6.55
CA HIS A 166 18.86 -15.26 -6.64
C HIS A 166 18.81 -16.05 -7.95
N GLY A 167 19.91 -16.10 -8.71
CA GLY A 167 19.98 -16.74 -10.03
C GLY A 167 19.62 -15.80 -11.19
N ILE A 168 20.14 -16.10 -12.38
CA ILE A 168 19.92 -15.31 -13.59
C ILE A 168 18.46 -15.39 -14.02
N GLU A 169 17.86 -16.58 -13.96
CA GLU A 169 16.48 -16.85 -14.33
C GLU A 169 15.50 -16.01 -13.49
N PHE A 170 15.76 -15.86 -12.18
CA PHE A 170 14.95 -15.01 -11.32
C PHE A 170 15.03 -13.54 -11.75
N THR A 171 16.25 -13.02 -11.95
CA THR A 171 16.43 -11.64 -12.40
C THR A 171 15.78 -11.41 -13.77
N GLN A 172 15.85 -12.38 -14.68
CA GLN A 172 15.18 -12.34 -15.99
C GLN A 172 13.66 -12.22 -15.85
N ARG A 173 13.03 -12.98 -14.96
CA ARG A 173 11.59 -12.84 -14.65
C ARG A 173 11.26 -11.47 -14.07
N VAL A 174 12.10 -10.92 -13.20
CA VAL A 174 11.92 -9.59 -12.61
C VAL A 174 11.96 -8.48 -13.67
N VAL A 175 12.92 -8.53 -14.60
CA VAL A 175 13.05 -7.53 -15.67
C VAL A 175 12.14 -7.80 -16.87
N GLY A 176 11.50 -8.97 -16.92
CA GLY A 176 10.46 -9.30 -17.90
C GLY A 176 10.96 -9.85 -19.23
N VAL A 177 11.99 -10.68 -19.19
CA VAL A 177 12.49 -11.42 -20.36
C VAL A 177 12.35 -12.92 -20.12
N ALA A 178 12.52 -13.72 -21.18
CA ALA A 178 12.56 -15.17 -21.07
C ALA A 178 13.69 -15.58 -20.10
N ASP A 179 13.42 -16.57 -19.25
CA ASP A 179 14.32 -17.04 -18.21
C ASP A 179 15.22 -18.19 -18.67
N ASP A 180 16.00 -17.93 -19.73
CA ASP A 180 16.92 -18.89 -20.36
C ASP A 180 18.23 -19.11 -19.59
N GLY A 181 18.42 -18.43 -18.45
CA GLY A 181 19.61 -18.54 -17.60
C GLY A 181 20.84 -17.81 -18.16
N VAL A 182 20.72 -17.08 -19.27
CA VAL A 182 21.82 -16.34 -19.91
C VAL A 182 21.62 -14.84 -19.80
N TRP A 183 22.50 -14.15 -19.08
CA TRP A 183 22.47 -12.69 -18.98
C TRP A 183 23.02 -12.02 -20.25
N GLY A 184 22.21 -12.02 -21.31
CA GLY A 184 22.53 -11.50 -22.64
C GLY A 184 22.15 -10.03 -22.85
N ASN A 185 22.24 -9.59 -24.12
CA ASN A 185 21.93 -8.20 -24.50
C ASN A 185 20.46 -7.84 -24.24
N GLN A 186 19.54 -8.79 -24.46
CA GLN A 186 18.12 -8.58 -24.18
C GLN A 186 17.87 -8.36 -22.68
N SER A 187 18.51 -9.15 -21.82
CA SER A 187 18.39 -9.01 -20.36
C SER A 187 18.98 -7.68 -19.87
N ARG A 188 20.12 -7.25 -20.42
CA ARG A 188 20.71 -5.93 -20.14
C ARG A 188 19.77 -4.78 -20.54
N ALA A 189 19.20 -4.83 -21.74
CA ALA A 189 18.26 -3.79 -22.19
C ALA A 189 16.98 -3.76 -21.32
N ALA A 190 16.46 -4.93 -20.93
CA ALA A 190 15.31 -5.02 -20.04
C ALA A 190 15.63 -4.55 -18.61
N HIS A 191 16.86 -4.78 -18.14
CA HIS A 191 17.36 -4.23 -16.89
C HIS A 191 17.39 -2.71 -16.89
N ASP A 192 17.91 -2.07 -17.95
CA ASP A 192 17.93 -0.61 -18.08
C ASP A 192 16.50 -0.04 -18.09
N GLN A 193 15.58 -0.67 -18.82
CA GLN A 193 14.16 -0.28 -18.86
C GLN A 193 13.47 -0.42 -17.50
N THR A 194 13.76 -1.52 -16.79
CA THR A 194 13.23 -1.77 -15.44
C THR A 194 13.79 -0.76 -14.45
N THR A 195 15.09 -0.47 -14.49
CA THR A 195 15.74 0.56 -13.69
C THR A 195 15.12 1.94 -13.95
N ALA A 196 14.87 2.28 -15.22
CA ALA A 196 14.19 3.52 -15.59
C ALA A 196 12.76 3.59 -15.02
N ALA A 197 12.02 2.48 -14.99
CA ALA A 197 10.69 2.42 -14.38
C ALA A 197 10.74 2.61 -12.86
N ILE A 198 11.69 1.96 -12.18
CA ILE A 198 11.93 2.16 -10.74
C ILE A 198 12.28 3.62 -10.44
N GLN A 199 13.14 4.24 -11.25
CA GLN A 199 13.49 5.67 -11.11
C GLN A 199 12.25 6.56 -11.21
N ARG A 200 11.33 6.30 -12.17
CA ARG A 200 10.06 7.04 -12.25
C ARG A 200 9.22 6.87 -10.99
N ALA A 201 9.12 5.64 -10.47
CA ALA A 201 8.39 5.38 -9.23
C ALA A 201 8.95 6.20 -8.06
N LEU A 202 10.28 6.31 -7.96
CA LEU A 202 10.95 7.14 -6.94
C LEU A 202 11.00 8.65 -7.27
N GLY A 203 10.30 9.11 -8.30
CA GLY A 203 10.27 10.53 -8.70
C GLY A 203 11.59 11.06 -9.28
N ARG A 204 12.41 10.18 -9.88
CA ARG A 204 13.72 10.52 -10.46
C ARG A 204 13.68 10.49 -11.98
N ALA A 205 14.67 11.13 -12.59
CA ALA A 205 14.89 11.05 -14.03
C ALA A 205 15.15 9.58 -14.45
N PRO A 206 14.46 9.08 -15.50
CA PRO A 206 14.57 7.68 -15.93
C PRO A 206 15.80 7.45 -16.82
N THR A 207 16.99 7.49 -16.24
CA THR A 207 18.26 7.27 -16.97
C THR A 207 18.51 5.81 -17.32
N GLY A 208 17.83 4.87 -16.65
CA GLY A 208 18.09 3.43 -16.76
C GLY A 208 19.35 2.97 -16.03
N ILE A 209 20.06 3.88 -15.37
CA ILE A 209 21.32 3.61 -14.70
C ILE A 209 21.09 3.47 -13.19
N TRP A 210 21.53 2.35 -12.62
CA TRP A 210 21.56 2.16 -11.17
C TRP A 210 22.93 2.56 -10.61
N ASP A 211 23.06 3.83 -10.25
CA ASP A 211 24.26 4.44 -9.67
C ASP A 211 24.16 4.61 -8.14
N GLN A 212 25.18 5.21 -7.52
CA GLN A 212 25.20 5.47 -6.08
C GLN A 212 24.08 6.42 -5.63
N ALA A 213 23.70 7.39 -6.46
CA ALA A 213 22.60 8.31 -6.14
C ALA A 213 21.26 7.55 -6.08
N MET A 214 21.08 6.58 -6.98
CA MET A 214 19.94 5.68 -6.97
C MET A 214 19.96 4.73 -5.76
N VAL A 215 21.13 4.21 -5.36
CA VAL A 215 21.28 3.42 -4.11
C VAL A 215 20.80 4.23 -2.91
N ASN A 216 21.21 5.50 -2.80
CA ASN A 216 20.81 6.36 -1.68
C ASN A 216 19.29 6.63 -1.70
N ALA A 217 18.73 6.94 -2.88
CA ALA A 217 17.30 7.18 -3.04
C ALA A 217 16.46 5.94 -2.71
N TYR A 218 16.87 4.77 -3.22
CA TYR A 218 16.23 3.50 -2.92
C TYR A 218 16.32 3.18 -1.41
N SER A 219 17.50 3.33 -0.80
CA SER A 219 17.70 3.06 0.63
C SER A 219 16.86 3.99 1.51
N HIS A 220 16.73 5.26 1.13
CA HIS A 220 15.87 6.21 1.81
C HIS A 220 14.40 5.85 1.65
N ALA A 221 13.95 5.58 0.42
CA ALA A 221 12.58 5.16 0.15
C ALA A 221 12.21 3.89 0.91
N ARG A 222 13.13 2.91 0.93
CA ARG A 222 13.08 1.69 1.72
C ARG A 222 13.01 2.02 3.20
N SER A 223 13.87 2.86 3.79
CA SER A 223 13.82 3.15 5.23
C SER A 223 12.49 3.77 5.71
N LEU A 224 11.80 4.49 4.84
CA LEU A 224 10.51 5.11 5.16
C LEU A 224 9.34 4.12 5.08
N ARG A 225 9.49 3.02 4.33
CA ARG A 225 8.39 2.13 3.90
C ARG A 225 8.58 0.68 4.33
N ASN A 226 9.83 0.25 4.43
CA ASN A 226 10.22 -1.07 4.85
C ASN A 226 9.90 -1.20 6.34
N ARG A 227 8.93 -2.05 6.61
CA ARG A 227 8.54 -2.43 7.95
C ARG A 227 8.89 -3.89 8.17
N ALA A 228 10.20 -4.17 8.14
CA ALA A 228 10.73 -5.32 8.83
C ALA A 228 10.44 -5.11 10.33
N VAL A 229 9.60 -5.99 10.88
CA VAL A 229 9.54 -6.27 12.32
C VAL A 229 10.75 -7.13 12.67
#